data_AF-A0A816UWN8-F1
#
_entry.id   AF-A0A816UWN8-F1
#
_cell.length_a   1.000
_cell.length_b   1.000
_cell.length_c   1.000
_cell.angle_alpha   90.00
_cell.angle_beta   90.00
_cell.angle_gamma   90.00
#
_symmetry.space_group_name_H-M   'P 1'
#
loop_
_entity.id
_entity.type
_entity.pdbx_description
1 polymer ?
#
loop_
_entity_poly.entity_id
_entity_poly.type
_entity_poly.pdbx_seq_one_letter_code
_entity_poly.pdbx_strand_id
1 'polypeptide(L)' 'DLLNALYQACLADPLVTLETNRTVISVDERPKSIMVDCADGTRYDCNMVVAADGLWSSLRKFVHDDGAPLSVGYVTYRGT' A
#
# COMPACT_ATOMS: atom_id res chain seq x y z
N ASP A 1 10.19 -7.43 -15.85
CA ASP A 1 10.63 -6.34 -16.74
C ASP A 1 10.08 -4.98 -16.29
N LEU A 2 8.81 -4.63 -16.55
CA LEU A 2 8.20 -3.35 -16.15
C LEU A 2 8.45 -2.94 -14.69
N LEU A 3 8.18 -3.84 -13.73
CA LEU A 3 8.40 -3.55 -12.31
C LEU A 3 9.85 -3.16 -12.02
N ASN A 4 10.82 -3.85 -12.65
CA ASN A 4 12.23 -3.54 -12.44
C ASN A 4 12.57 -2.17 -13.01
N ALA A 5 12.05 -1.81 -14.20
CA ALA A 5 12.28 -0.49 -14.77
C ALA A 5 11.78 0.64 -13.85
N LEU A 6 10.57 0.50 -13.28
CA LEU A 6 10.02 1.48 -12.32
C LEU A 6 10.81 1.51 -11.01
N TYR A 7 11.17 0.32 -10.49
CA TYR A 7 11.95 0.20 -9.26
C TYR A 7 13.31 0.89 -9.37
N GLN A 8 14.03 0.68 -10.49
CA GLN A 8 15.31 1.34 -10.72
C GLN A 8 15.17 2.86 -10.84
N ALA A 9 14.09 3.36 -11.46
CA ALA A 9 13.82 4.79 -11.52
C ALA A 9 13.58 5.38 -10.12
N CYS A 10 12.82 4.70 -9.27
CA CYS A 10 12.61 5.12 -7.89
C CYS A 10 13.90 5.09 -7.04
N LEU A 11 14.77 4.10 -7.24
CA LEU A 11 16.07 4.05 -6.54
C LEU A 11 17.01 5.21 -6.93
N ALA A 12 16.89 5.70 -8.17
CA ALA A 12 17.73 6.79 -8.67
C ALA A 12 17.20 8.19 -8.29
N ASP A 13 15.94 8.30 -7.86
CA ASP A 13 15.32 9.58 -7.51
C ASP A 13 15.52 9.90 -6.01
N PRO A 14 16.24 10.98 -5.66
CA PRO A 14 16.50 11.33 -4.26
C PRO A 14 15.25 11.75 -3.47
N LEU A 15 14.11 11.99 -4.13
CA LEU A 15 12.85 12.30 -3.47
C LEU A 15 12.07 11.05 -3.03
N VAL A 16 12.53 9.85 -3.41
CA VAL A 16 11.84 8.59 -3.12
C VAL A 16 12.63 7.75 -2.13
N THR A 17 12.00 7.43 -1.00
CA THR A 17 12.50 6.43 -0.05
C THR A 17 11.72 5.14 -0.24
N LEU A 18 12.42 4.01 -0.39
CA LEU A 18 11.80 2.69 -0.48
C LEU A 18 12.21 1.83 0.72
N GLU A 19 11.22 1.34 1.44
CA GLU A 19 11.42 0.42 2.56
C GLU A 19 10.69 -0.90 2.30
N THR A 20 11.46 -1.98 2.17
CA THR A 20 10.89 -3.34 2.10
C THR A 20 10.56 -3.84 3.49
N ASN A 21 9.62 -4.80 3.60
CA ASN A 21 9.17 -5.37 4.87
C ASN A 21 8.52 -4.34 5.82
N ARG A 22 8.01 -3.23 5.27
CA ARG A 22 7.30 -2.18 6.01
C ARG A 22 5.79 -2.34 5.82
N THR A 23 5.19 -3.33 6.48
CA THR A 23 3.75 -3.61 6.36
C THR A 23 2.94 -2.60 7.17
N VAL A 24 2.20 -1.72 6.50
CA VAL A 24 1.25 -0.80 7.14
C VAL A 24 0.02 -1.58 7.63
N ILE A 25 -0.41 -1.34 8.87
CA ILE A 25 -1.53 -2.04 9.50
C ILE A 25 -2.69 -1.11 9.92
N SER A 26 -2.41 0.18 10.12
CA SER A 26 -3.42 1.19 10.41
C SER A 26 -2.98 2.58 10.00
N VAL A 27 -3.97 3.44 9.79
CA VAL A 27 -3.82 4.88 9.62
C VAL A 27 -4.75 5.59 10.58
N ASP A 28 -4.28 6.69 11.16
CA ASP A 28 -5.01 7.57 12.08
C ASP A 28 -4.93 8.99 11.54
N GLU A 29 -6.03 9.47 10.95
CA GLU A 29 -6.13 10.83 10.43
C GLU A 29 -6.32 11.83 11.58
N ARG A 30 -5.47 12.84 11.60
CA ARG A 30 -5.44 13.92 12.59
C ARG A 30 -5.68 15.25 11.88
N PRO A 31 -5.98 16.35 12.61
CA PRO A 31 -6.32 17.62 11.98
C PRO A 31 -5.30 18.21 10.99
N LYS A 32 -4.03 17.80 11.03
CA LYS A 32 -2.96 18.32 10.16
C LYS A 32 -2.03 17.25 9.57
N SER A 33 -2.23 16.00 9.92
CA SER A 33 -1.36 14.91 9.52
C SER A 33 -2.04 13.55 9.68
N ILE A 34 -1.38 12.51 9.21
CA ILE A 34 -1.84 11.13 9.30
C ILE A 34 -0.70 10.33 9.93
N MET A 35 -1.00 9.65 11.03
CA MET A 35 -0.10 8.66 11.56
C MET A 35 -0.32 7.33 10.89
N VAL A 36 0.77 6.72 10.44
CA VAL A 36 0.78 5.39 9.84
C VAL A 36 1.50 4.46 10.80
N ASP A 37 0.83 3.39 11.23
CA ASP A 37 1.45 2.34 12.05
C ASP A 37 1.84 1.14 11.18
N CYS A 38 3.04 0.64 11.41
CA CYS A 38 3.57 -0.55 10.76
C CYS A 38 3.59 -1.75 11.71
N ALA A 39 3.53 -2.96 11.15
CA ALA A 39 3.46 -4.21 11.89
C ALA A 39 4.66 -4.44 12.83
N ASP A 40 5.82 -3.86 12.52
CA ASP A 40 7.02 -3.96 13.34
C ASP A 40 7.14 -2.85 14.40
N GLY A 41 6.09 -2.04 14.56
CA GLY A 41 6.01 -0.95 15.53
C GLY A 41 6.55 0.39 15.02
N THR A 42 7.15 0.45 13.83
CA THR A 42 7.54 1.73 13.22
C THR A 42 6.31 2.59 12.93
N ARG A 43 6.47 3.91 13.07
CA ARG A 43 5.44 4.90 12.80
C ARG A 43 5.95 6.00 11.89
N TYR A 44 5.09 6.44 10.98
CA TYR A 44 5.33 7.61 10.14
C TYR A 44 4.28 8.67 10.41
N ASP A 45 4.71 9.92 10.46
CA ASP A 45 3.84 11.10 10.46
C ASP A 45 3.93 11.74 9.07
N CYS A 46 2.80 11.86 8.37
CA CYS A 46 2.77 12.29 6.97
C CYS A 46 1.55 13.19 6.70
N ASN A 47 1.61 13.98 5.62
CA ASN A 47 0.48 14.84 5.25
C ASN A 47 -0.59 14.11 4.43
N MET A 48 -0.24 13.01 3.79
CA MET A 48 -1.12 12.26 2.89
C MET A 48 -0.65 10.81 2.79
N VAL A 49 -1.62 9.90 2.63
CA VAL A 49 -1.37 8.48 2.37
C VAL A 49 -2.02 8.11 1.04
N VAL A 50 -1.26 7.40 0.19
CA VAL A 50 -1.80 6.74 -1.00
C VAL A 50 -1.85 5.25 -0.71
N ALA A 51 -3.06 4.71 -0.51
CA ALA A 51 -3.27 3.29 -0.28
C ALA A 51 -3.19 2.50 -1.59
N ALA A 52 -2.00 2.01 -1.92
CA ALA A 52 -1.72 1.20 -3.12
C ALA A 52 -1.47 -0.28 -2.76
N ASP A 53 -2.23 -0.83 -1.81
CA ASP A 53 -2.05 -2.15 -1.19
C ASP A 53 -2.88 -3.29 -1.84
N GLY A 54 -3.43 -3.05 -3.03
CA GLY A 54 -3.98 -4.10 -3.91
C GLY A 54 -5.40 -4.57 -3.57
N LEU A 55 -5.80 -5.71 -4.14
CA LEU A 55 -7.18 -6.22 -4.07
C LEU A 55 -7.65 -6.50 -2.63
N TRP A 56 -6.75 -6.96 -1.77
CA TRP A 56 -7.01 -7.29 -0.37
C TRP A 56 -6.62 -6.14 0.56
N SER A 57 -6.79 -4.90 0.08
CA SER A 57 -6.40 -3.70 0.80
C SER A 57 -6.89 -3.70 2.25
N SER A 58 -5.97 -3.53 3.19
CA SER A 58 -6.27 -3.40 4.61
C SER A 58 -6.75 -1.98 4.94
N LEU A 59 -6.38 -1.00 4.10
CA LEU A 59 -6.72 0.41 4.28
C LEU A 59 -8.03 0.82 3.60
N ARG A 60 -8.55 0.03 2.63
CA ARG A 60 -9.81 0.35 1.93
C ARG A 60 -10.98 0.59 2.89
N LYS A 61 -11.07 -0.19 3.96
CA LYS A 61 -12.14 -0.09 4.98
C LYS A 61 -12.24 1.28 5.65
N PHE A 62 -11.17 2.09 5.66
CA PHE A 62 -11.20 3.44 6.21
C PHE A 62 -11.94 4.43 5.30
N VAL A 63 -12.15 4.08 4.03
CA VAL A 63 -12.93 4.86 3.05
C VAL A 63 -14.26 4.18 2.76
N HIS A 64 -14.24 2.85 2.54
CA HIS A 64 -15.42 2.04 2.23
C HIS A 64 -15.22 0.61 2.72
N ASP A 65 -15.98 0.22 3.75
CA ASP A 65 -15.93 -1.14 4.32
C ASP A 65 -16.95 -2.06 3.65
N ASP A 66 -16.70 -2.37 2.39
CA ASP A 66 -17.53 -3.22 1.52
C ASP A 66 -17.26 -4.72 1.69
N GLY A 67 -16.47 -5.10 2.68
CA GLY A 67 -16.14 -6.49 2.98
C GLY A 67 -15.16 -7.11 1.98
N ALA A 68 -15.30 -8.42 1.72
CA ALA A 68 -14.37 -9.17 0.89
C ALA A 68 -14.61 -8.93 -0.63
N PRO A 69 -13.58 -9.05 -1.48
CA PRO A 69 -13.74 -9.04 -2.94
C PRO A 69 -14.78 -10.05 -3.42
N LEU A 70 -15.56 -9.63 -4.42
CA LEU A 70 -16.55 -10.50 -5.06
C LEU A 70 -15.88 -11.39 -6.12
N SER A 71 -16.04 -12.70 -5.97
CA SER A 71 -15.65 -13.64 -7.02
C SER A 71 -16.70 -13.65 -8.13
N VAL A 72 -16.25 -13.57 -9.37
CA VAL A 72 -17.10 -13.72 -10.56
C VAL A 72 -17.22 -15.17 -11.04
N GLY A 73 -16.64 -16.13 -10.31
CA GLY A 73 -16.76 -17.56 -10.62
C GLY A 73 -15.85 -18.10 -11.73
N TYR A 74 -14.91 -17.29 -12.22
CA TYR A 74 -13.94 -17.68 -13.25
C TYR A 74 -12.52 -17.76 -12.70
N VAL A 75 -11.74 -18.69 -13.26
CA VAL A 75 -10.31 -18.85 -12.98
C VAL A 75 -9.53 -18.70 -14.27
N THR A 76 -8.40 -18.02 -14.22
CA THR A 76 -7.49 -17.84 -15.36
C THR A 76 -6.18 -18.58 -15.11
N TYR A 77 -5.75 -19.38 -16.08
CA TYR A 77 -4.45 -20.05 -16.07
C TYR A 77 -3.45 -19.29 -16.94
N ARG A 78 -2.17 -19.30 -16.55
CA ARG A 78 -1.08 -18.66 -17.28
C ARG A 78 0.16 -19.56 -17.28
N GLY A 79 0.97 -19.44 -18.32
CA GLY A 79 2.28 -20.09 -18.47
C GLY A 79 3.20 -19.19 -19.29
N THR A 80 4.50 -19.34 -19.10
CA THR A 80 5.54 -18.52 -19.74
C THR A 80 6.60 -19.41 -20.35
#